data_AF-A0A0G2UEJ1-F1
#
_entry.id   AF-A0A0G2UEJ1-F1
#
_cell.length_a   1.000
_cell.length_b   1.000
_cell.length_c   1.000
_cell.angle_alpha   90.00
_cell.angle_beta   90.00
_cell.angle_gamma   90.00
#
_symmetry.space_group_name_H-M   'P 1'
#
loop_
_entity.id
_entity.type
_entity.pdbx_description
1 polymer ?
#
loop_
_entity_poly.entity_id
_entity_poly.type
_entity_poly.pdbx_seq_one_letter_code
_entity_poly.pdbx_strand_id
1 'polypeptide(L)'
;GSRALFEEVAAKCEQWNSEDNVGLVVGATDVEALRRVRAVTPNLWILAPGIGAQGGNLEEAVTAGLSADGLGLLVPVSRGISKAANPKEAAESLRDAINAVRKTKVAAASTVVTNSSANEFIKFALSFGVL
;
A
#
# COMPACT_ATOMS: atom_id res chain seq x y z
N GLY A 1 18.93 -14.99 -3.38
CA GLY A 1 19.79 -14.00 -2.71
C GLY A 1 19.30 -13.83 -1.28
N SER A 2 20.19 -13.56 -0.33
CA SER A 2 19.80 -13.22 1.04
C SER A 2 18.91 -11.98 1.04
N ARG A 3 17.82 -12.01 1.80
CA ARG A 3 16.94 -10.83 2.02
C ARG A 3 17.75 -9.66 2.57
N ALA A 4 17.33 -8.45 2.23
CA ALA A 4 17.91 -7.24 2.82
C ALA A 4 17.50 -7.14 4.30
N LEU A 5 18.33 -6.48 5.12
CA LEU A 5 18.09 -6.35 6.57
C LEU A 5 16.72 -5.74 6.89
N PHE A 6 16.27 -4.73 6.14
CA PHE A 6 14.97 -4.10 6.39
C PHE A 6 13.79 -5.05 6.08
N GLU A 7 13.94 -6.01 5.17
CA GLU A 7 12.92 -7.03 4.89
C GLU A 7 12.84 -8.05 6.04
N GLU A 8 13.99 -8.40 6.64
CA GLU A 8 14.03 -9.25 7.84
C GLU A 8 13.40 -8.55 9.05
N VAL A 9 13.68 -7.26 9.24
CA VAL A 9 13.02 -6.46 10.28
C VAL A 9 11.51 -6.39 10.05
N ALA A 10 11.07 -6.16 8.80
CA ALA A 10 9.65 -6.15 8.47
C ALA A 10 8.97 -7.50 8.76
N ALA A 11 9.61 -8.61 8.38
CA ALA A 11 9.10 -9.96 8.68
C ALA A 11 9.01 -10.23 10.19
N LYS A 12 9.94 -9.69 10.99
CA LYS A 12 9.89 -9.78 12.45
C LYS A 12 8.76 -8.94 13.04
N CYS A 13 8.53 -7.74 12.52
CA CYS A 13 7.41 -6.91 12.93
C CYS A 13 6.06 -7.61 12.71
N GLU A 14 5.88 -8.33 11.59
CA GLU A 14 4.66 -9.14 11.35
C GLU A 14 4.52 -10.23 12.44
N GLN A 15 5.61 -10.91 12.79
CA GLN A 15 5.61 -11.95 13.84
C GLN A 15 5.30 -11.39 15.23
N TRP A 16 5.71 -10.15 15.50
CA TRP A 16 5.51 -9.49 16.80
C TRP A 16 4.14 -8.81 16.93
N ASN A 17 3.41 -8.65 15.84
CA ASN A 17 2.12 -7.96 15.83
C ASN A 17 0.98 -8.84 16.37
N SER A 18 1.11 -9.38 17.59
CA SER A 18 0.07 -10.23 18.19
C SER A 18 -1.16 -9.43 18.67
N GLU A 19 -0.99 -8.14 18.96
CA GLU A 19 -2.02 -7.24 19.51
C GLU A 19 -2.44 -6.13 18.54
N ASP A 20 -2.15 -6.28 17.24
CA ASP A 20 -2.42 -5.26 16.20
C ASP A 20 -1.86 -3.86 16.54
N ASN A 21 -0.68 -3.82 17.17
CA ASN A 21 -0.04 -2.62 17.71
C ASN A 21 1.34 -2.32 17.11
N VAL A 22 1.77 -3.07 16.09
CA VAL A 22 3.03 -2.86 15.38
C VAL A 22 2.76 -2.22 14.02
N GLY A 23 3.54 -1.20 13.70
CA GLY A 23 3.57 -0.58 12.38
C GLY A 23 5.01 -0.35 11.93
N LEU A 24 5.17 -0.04 10.66
CA LEU A 24 6.47 0.20 10.03
C LEU A 24 6.59 1.66 9.57
N VAL A 25 7.80 2.19 9.58
CA VAL A 25 8.12 3.48 8.95
C VAL A 25 8.97 3.20 7.73
N VAL A 26 8.50 3.60 6.55
CA VAL A 26 9.22 3.42 5.28
C VAL A 26 9.15 4.70 4.48
N GLY A 27 10.30 5.26 4.09
CA GLY A 27 10.34 6.50 3.33
C GLY A 27 9.61 6.39 2.00
N ALA A 28 8.73 7.36 1.70
CA ALA A 28 7.95 7.40 0.46
C ALA A 28 8.79 7.75 -0.79
N THR A 29 10.05 8.15 -0.61
CA THR A 29 10.99 8.43 -1.70
C THR A 29 11.65 7.17 -2.25
N ASP A 30 11.67 6.07 -1.51
CA ASP A 30 12.16 4.76 -1.97
C ASP A 30 10.98 3.81 -2.21
N VAL A 31 10.39 3.94 -3.40
CA VAL A 31 9.21 3.18 -3.82
C VAL A 31 9.51 1.67 -3.87
N GLU A 32 10.74 1.27 -4.21
CA GLU A 32 11.14 -0.13 -4.26
C GLU A 32 11.24 -0.75 -2.86
N ALA A 33 11.81 -0.04 -1.88
CA ALA A 33 11.77 -0.47 -0.49
C ALA A 33 10.32 -0.58 0.02
N LEU A 34 9.47 0.42 -0.28
CA LEU A 34 8.06 0.41 0.12
C LEU A 34 7.30 -0.80 -0.47
N ARG A 35 7.51 -1.11 -1.75
CA ARG A 35 6.89 -2.27 -2.41
C ARG A 35 7.36 -3.59 -1.79
N ARG A 36 8.66 -3.73 -1.55
CA ARG A 36 9.23 -4.94 -0.91
C ARG A 36 8.71 -5.13 0.52
N VAL A 37 8.66 -4.06 1.31
CA VAL A 37 8.08 -4.11 2.66
C VAL A 37 6.61 -4.52 2.60
N ARG A 38 5.79 -3.88 1.76
CA ARG A 38 4.37 -4.25 1.61
C ARG A 38 4.18 -5.71 1.18
N ALA A 39 5.06 -6.26 0.34
CA ALA A 39 5.01 -7.66 -0.05
C ALA A 39 5.32 -8.63 1.12
N VAL A 40 6.23 -8.25 2.02
CA VAL A 40 6.56 -9.05 3.21
C VAL A 40 5.50 -8.90 4.30
N THR A 41 4.92 -7.71 4.44
CA THR A 41 3.96 -7.36 5.50
C THR A 41 2.64 -6.87 4.88
N PRO A 42 1.81 -7.78 4.34
CA PRO A 42 0.63 -7.40 3.57
C PRO A 42 -0.39 -6.60 4.40
N ASN A 43 -0.44 -6.83 5.73
CA ASN A 43 -1.48 -6.32 6.60
C ASN A 43 -1.01 -5.20 7.55
N LEU A 44 0.30 -5.08 7.82
CA LEU A 44 0.79 -4.04 8.73
C LEU A 44 0.54 -2.63 8.21
N TRP A 45 0.30 -1.72 9.15
CA TRP A 45 0.25 -0.30 8.87
C TRP A 45 1.65 0.24 8.60
N ILE A 46 1.78 0.99 7.51
CA ILE A 46 3.02 1.68 7.12
C ILE A 46 2.81 3.18 7.22
N LEU A 47 3.67 3.86 7.96
CA LEU A 47 3.82 5.31 7.97
C LEU A 47 4.86 5.70 6.91
N ALA A 48 4.45 6.45 5.89
CA ALA A 48 5.28 6.77 4.73
C ALA A 48 5.65 8.26 4.63
N PRO A 49 6.64 8.74 5.40
CA PRO A 49 7.09 10.13 5.33
C PRO A 49 7.85 10.40 4.02
N GLY A 50 7.79 11.65 3.54
CA GLY A 50 8.58 12.10 2.38
C GLY A 50 7.79 12.47 1.14
N ILE A 51 6.47 12.34 1.15
CA ILE A 51 5.61 12.81 0.05
C ILE A 51 5.58 14.35 0.01
N GLY A 52 5.69 14.92 -1.20
CA GLY A 52 5.68 16.37 -1.42
C GLY A 52 7.06 17.00 -1.27
N ALA A 53 7.37 17.59 -0.11
CA ALA A 53 8.54 18.45 0.10
C ALA A 53 9.91 17.76 -0.11
N GLN A 54 9.95 16.42 -0.11
CA GLN A 54 11.16 15.62 -0.35
C GLN A 54 11.15 14.94 -1.73
N GLY A 55 10.21 15.32 -2.61
CA GLY A 55 10.17 14.87 -4.00
C GLY A 55 9.59 13.48 -4.23
N GLY A 56 9.00 12.83 -3.23
CA GLY A 56 8.33 11.54 -3.42
C GLY A 56 7.12 11.65 -4.33
N ASN A 57 7.04 10.79 -5.35
CA ASN A 57 5.86 10.67 -6.22
C ASN A 57 4.69 10.08 -5.42
N LEU A 58 3.65 10.88 -5.21
CA LEU A 58 2.46 10.48 -4.44
C LEU A 58 1.81 9.22 -5.01
N GLU A 59 1.60 9.16 -6.32
CA GLU A 59 0.88 8.06 -6.95
C GLU A 59 1.63 6.74 -6.83
N GLU A 60 2.93 6.75 -7.10
CA GLU A 60 3.78 5.56 -6.99
C GLU A 60 3.90 5.08 -5.54
N ALA A 61 4.15 6.00 -4.60
CA ALA A 61 4.28 5.67 -3.19
C ALA A 61 2.96 5.13 -2.60
N VAL A 62 1.83 5.76 -2.91
CA VAL A 62 0.52 5.27 -2.47
C VAL A 62 0.23 3.90 -3.09
N THR A 63 0.47 3.73 -4.39
CA THR A 63 0.26 2.45 -5.06
C THR A 63 1.12 1.33 -4.48
N ALA A 64 2.40 1.59 -4.21
CA ALA A 64 3.31 0.62 -3.61
C ALA A 64 2.99 0.33 -2.13
N GLY A 65 2.56 1.35 -1.38
CA GLY A 65 2.37 1.27 0.07
C GLY A 65 1.01 0.78 0.54
N LEU A 66 -0.06 0.93 -0.25
CA LEU A 66 -1.40 0.47 0.15
C LEU A 66 -1.48 -1.06 0.30
N SER A 67 -2.29 -1.56 1.22
CA SER A 67 -2.70 -2.97 1.25
C SER A 67 -3.70 -3.28 0.12
N ALA A 68 -4.06 -4.56 -0.04
CA ALA A 68 -4.95 -5.01 -1.11
C ALA A 68 -6.37 -4.43 -1.02
N ASP A 69 -6.84 -4.17 0.20
CA ASP A 69 -8.11 -3.49 0.50
C ASP A 69 -8.05 -1.96 0.34
N GLY A 70 -6.88 -1.42 -0.03
CA GLY A 70 -6.68 0.02 -0.17
C GLY A 70 -6.51 0.77 1.17
N LEU A 71 -6.20 0.07 2.27
CA LEU A 71 -5.85 0.67 3.56
C LEU A 71 -4.34 0.52 3.85
N GLY A 72 -3.97 0.40 5.13
CA GLY A 72 -2.64 0.02 5.57
C GLY A 72 -1.53 1.06 5.37
N LEU A 73 -1.84 2.24 4.85
CA LEU A 73 -0.86 3.30 4.59
C LEU A 73 -1.28 4.62 5.23
N LEU A 74 -0.35 5.23 5.97
CA LEU A 74 -0.46 6.57 6.53
C LEU A 74 0.56 7.48 5.83
N VAL A 75 0.10 8.59 5.25
CA VAL A 75 0.96 9.57 4.56
C VAL A 75 1.04 10.84 5.42
N PRO A 76 2.05 10.97 6.30
CA PRO A 76 2.16 12.15 7.15
C PRO A 76 2.67 13.36 6.35
N VAL A 77 1.87 14.42 6.31
CA VAL A 77 2.25 15.71 5.71
C VAL A 77 2.00 16.83 6.71
N SER A 78 3.08 17.30 7.35
CA SER A 78 3.01 18.40 8.34
C SER A 78 3.26 19.76 7.70
N ARG A 79 4.53 20.09 7.40
CA ARG A 79 4.91 21.41 6.85
C ARG A 79 4.24 21.77 5.53
N GLY A 80 3.92 20.79 4.69
CA GLY A 80 3.22 21.00 3.42
C GLY A 80 1.78 21.51 3.60
N ILE A 81 1.15 21.19 4.74
CA ILE A 81 -0.19 21.66 5.09
C ILE A 81 -0.10 22.91 5.98
N SER A 82 0.69 22.85 7.05
CA SER A 82 0.72 23.94 8.05
C SER A 82 1.33 25.24 7.56
N LYS A 83 2.15 25.20 6.49
CA LYS A 83 2.75 26.38 5.86
C LYS A 83 2.09 26.76 4.53
N ALA A 84 1.02 26.08 4.12
CA ALA A 84 0.29 26.44 2.91
C ALA A 84 -0.43 27.79 3.11
N ALA A 85 -0.65 28.53 2.02
CA ALA A 85 -1.46 29.75 2.05
C ALA A 85 -2.89 29.47 2.55
N ASN A 86 -3.41 28.28 2.23
CA ASN A 86 -4.69 27.77 2.72
C ASN A 86 -4.54 26.31 3.20
N PRO A 87 -4.31 26.08 4.51
CA PRO A 87 -4.08 24.73 5.06
C PRO A 87 -5.26 23.77 4.84
N LYS A 88 -6.50 24.28 4.87
CA LYS A 88 -7.70 23.45 4.64
C LYS A 88 -7.69 22.87 3.23
N GLU A 89 -7.51 23.73 2.24
CA GLU A 89 -7.47 23.34 0.84
C GLU A 89 -6.29 22.40 0.53
N ALA A 90 -5.11 22.65 1.12
CA ALA A 90 -3.96 21.77 0.98
C ALA A 90 -4.25 20.36 1.53
N ALA A 91 -4.92 20.26 2.67
CA ALA A 91 -5.31 18.98 3.26
C ALA A 91 -6.38 18.25 2.41
N GLU A 92 -7.38 18.99 1.92
CA GLU A 92 -8.44 18.45 1.05
C GLU A 92 -7.87 17.93 -0.27
N SER A 93 -6.99 18.71 -0.92
CA SER A 93 -6.32 18.33 -2.17
C SER A 93 -5.48 17.05 -2.01
N LEU A 94 -4.68 16.95 -0.93
CA LEU A 94 -3.88 15.76 -0.65
C LEU A 94 -4.77 14.52 -0.42
N ARG A 95 -5.83 14.66 0.39
CA ARG A 95 -6.80 13.59 0.64
C ARG A 95 -7.43 13.11 -0.68
N ASP A 96 -7.84 14.03 -1.52
CA ASP A 96 -8.53 13.71 -2.77
C ASP A 96 -7.60 13.01 -3.77
N ALA A 97 -6.33 13.45 -3.86
CA ALA A 97 -5.30 12.79 -4.65
C ALA A 97 -5.00 11.36 -4.16
N ILE A 98 -4.85 11.14 -2.85
CA ILE A 98 -4.69 9.79 -2.27
C ILE A 98 -5.90 8.91 -2.60
N ASN A 99 -7.11 9.45 -2.46
CA ASN A 99 -8.34 8.71 -2.71
C ASN A 99 -8.52 8.33 -4.18
N ALA A 100 -8.07 9.17 -5.12
CA ALA A 100 -8.08 8.84 -6.54
C ALA A 100 -7.25 7.59 -6.82
N VAL A 101 -6.01 7.54 -6.31
CA VAL A 101 -5.11 6.39 -6.47
C VAL A 101 -5.66 5.14 -5.77
N ARG A 102 -6.17 5.31 -4.54
CA ARG A 102 -6.79 4.22 -3.77
C ARG A 102 -7.93 3.55 -4.52
N LYS A 103 -8.83 4.34 -5.11
CA LYS A 103 -9.97 3.82 -5.89
C LYS A 103 -9.51 2.96 -7.06
N THR A 104 -8.51 3.44 -7.81
CA THR A 104 -7.93 2.69 -8.94
C THR A 104 -7.32 1.36 -8.47
N LYS A 105 -6.56 1.37 -7.38
CA LYS A 105 -5.94 0.14 -6.84
C LYS A 105 -6.97 -0.89 -6.38
N VAL A 106 -7.97 -0.47 -5.60
CA VAL A 106 -9.01 -1.38 -5.09
C VAL A 106 -9.82 -1.96 -6.25
N ALA A 107 -10.20 -1.14 -7.23
CA ALA A 107 -10.90 -1.63 -8.43
C ALA A 107 -10.07 -2.68 -9.18
N ALA A 108 -8.78 -2.43 -9.39
CA ALA A 108 -7.88 -3.38 -10.04
C ALA A 108 -7.76 -4.70 -9.25
N ALA A 109 -7.65 -4.64 -7.93
CA ALA A 109 -7.59 -5.82 -7.07
C ALA A 109 -8.88 -6.66 -7.17
N SER A 110 -10.06 -6.02 -7.15
CA SER A 110 -11.34 -6.72 -7.31
C SER A 110 -11.44 -7.44 -8.66
N THR A 111 -11.04 -6.79 -9.76
CA THR A 111 -11.06 -7.40 -11.10
C THR A 111 -10.16 -8.63 -11.19
N VAL A 112 -8.96 -8.58 -10.59
CA VAL A 112 -8.02 -9.71 -10.56
C VAL A 112 -8.61 -10.90 -9.82
N VAL A 113 -9.25 -10.66 -8.67
CA VAL A 113 -9.90 -11.72 -7.88
C VAL A 113 -11.03 -12.39 -8.68
N THR A 114 -11.89 -11.61 -9.34
CA THR A 114 -13.00 -12.16 -10.14
C THR A 114 -12.49 -13.04 -11.28
N ASN A 115 -11.46 -12.59 -12.02
CA ASN A 115 -10.90 -13.35 -13.12
C ASN A 115 -10.17 -14.62 -12.65
N SER A 116 -9.47 -14.56 -11.51
CA SER A 116 -8.82 -15.74 -10.93
C SER A 116 -9.85 -16.79 -10.53
N SER A 117 -10.93 -16.40 -9.85
CA SER A 117 -11.99 -17.32 -9.44
C SER A 117 -12.72 -17.94 -10.62
N ALA A 118 -12.96 -17.17 -11.68
CA ALA A 118 -13.55 -17.69 -12.92
C ALA A 118 -12.62 -18.73 -13.60
N ASN A 119 -11.32 -18.44 -13.67
CA ASN A 119 -10.35 -19.38 -14.25
C ASN A 119 -10.20 -20.66 -13.43
N GLU A 120 -10.21 -20.58 -12.09
CA GLU A 120 -10.17 -21.75 -11.22
C GLU A 120 -11.45 -22.59 -11.34
N PHE A 121 -12.61 -21.96 -11.48
CA PHE A 121 -13.86 -22.68 -11.75
C PHE A 121 -13.85 -23.40 -13.10
N ILE A 122 -13.35 -22.76 -14.16
CA ILE A 122 -13.23 -23.38 -15.48
C ILE A 122 -12.29 -24.59 -15.43
N LYS A 123 -11.12 -24.45 -14.79
CA LYS A 123 -10.19 -25.59 -14.60
C LYS A 123 -10.84 -26.72 -13.79
N PHE A 124 -11.56 -26.38 -12.73
CA PHE A 124 -12.30 -27.36 -11.93
C PHE A 124 -13.34 -28.09 -12.77
N ALA A 125 -14.20 -27.39 -13.52
CA ALA A 125 -15.22 -28.00 -14.36
C ALA A 125 -14.65 -28.90 -15.47
N LEU A 126 -13.54 -28.49 -16.10
CA LEU A 126 -12.82 -29.32 -17.06
C LEU A 126 -12.24 -30.59 -16.42
N SER A 127 -11.78 -30.53 -15.17
CA SER A 127 -11.23 -31.70 -14.46
C SER A 127 -12.27 -32.80 -14.20
N PHE A 128 -13.57 -32.43 -14.17
CA PHE A 128 -14.69 -33.35 -14.04
C PHE A 128 -15.40 -33.67 -15.37
N GLY A 129 -14.93 -33.13 -16.50
CA GLY A 129 -15.51 -33.36 -17.82
C GLY A 129 -16.94 -32.82 -18.00
N VAL A 130 -17.32 -31.78 -17.24
CA VAL A 130 -18.69 -31.21 -17.22
C VAL A 130 -18.85 -30.05 -18.21
N LEU A 131 -17.78 -29.69 -18.92
CA LEU A 131 -17.74 -28.67 -19.98
C LEU A 131 -17.15 -29.27 -21.27
#